data_AF-A0A346Y640-F1
#
_entry.id   AF-A0A346Y640-F1
#
_cell.length_a   1.000
_cell.length_b   1.000
_cell.length_c   1.000
_cell.angle_alpha   90.00
_cell.angle_beta   90.00
_cell.angle_gamma   90.00
#
_symmetry.space_group_name_H-M   'P 1'
#
loop_
_entity.id
_entity.type
_entity.pdbx_description
1 polymer ?
#
loop_
_entity_poly.entity_id
_entity_poly.type
_entity_poly.pdbx_seq_one_letter_code
_entity_poly.pdbx_strand_id
1 'polypeptide(L)'
;MNTNTMNTRVLLRYRDGANCKQDCSVVVTGPPDGNLVARLTATLDSGEFLIPQDCGLEDLRPQLAFTGYLNPDDHCWVEVEGVEATTEDARPMTFAALVDRAEAAAAAGWPSQGVDLDDLLDAEAVVYDDNGSACTPAGELVA
;
A
#
# COMPACT_ATOMS: atom_id res chain seq x y z
N MET A 1 8.06 -32.18 9.95
CA MET A 1 9.17 -31.40 9.35
C MET A 1 8.52 -30.16 8.77
N ASN A 2 8.74 -28.99 9.37
CA ASN A 2 8.33 -27.74 8.75
C ASN A 2 9.24 -27.57 7.53
N THR A 3 8.70 -27.74 6.33
CA THR A 3 9.36 -27.25 5.14
C THR A 3 9.49 -25.74 5.33
N ASN A 4 10.71 -25.20 5.39
CA ASN A 4 10.91 -23.76 5.26
C ASN A 4 10.40 -23.38 3.87
N THR A 5 9.13 -22.99 3.79
CA THR A 5 8.51 -22.53 2.56
C THR A 5 9.21 -21.23 2.17
N MET A 6 9.87 -21.23 1.02
CA MET A 6 10.52 -20.02 0.52
C MET A 6 9.43 -19.06 0.04
N ASN A 7 9.42 -17.88 0.63
CA ASN A 7 8.52 -16.77 0.33
C ASN A 7 9.30 -15.64 -0.34
N THR A 8 8.57 -14.64 -0.81
CA THR A 8 9.13 -13.47 -1.49
C THR A 8 8.91 -12.23 -0.65
N ARG A 9 9.97 -11.49 -0.35
CA ARG A 9 9.87 -10.13 0.19
C ARG A 9 10.01 -9.13 -0.95
N VAL A 10 9.05 -8.21 -1.03
CA VAL A 10 9.14 -7.01 -1.87
C VAL A 10 9.51 -5.85 -0.96
N LEU A 11 10.65 -5.22 -1.23
CA LEU A 11 11.15 -4.05 -0.52
C LEU A 11 10.51 -2.81 -1.14
N LEU A 12 9.93 -1.97 -0.29
CA LEU A 12 9.16 -0.80 -0.70
C LEU A 12 9.68 0.44 0.01
N ARG A 13 9.60 1.58 -0.65
CA ARG A 13 9.89 2.88 -0.05
C ARG A 13 8.75 3.84 -0.34
N TYR A 14 8.18 4.36 0.74
CA TYR A 14 7.27 5.49 0.68
C TYR A 14 8.05 6.80 0.69
N ARG A 15 7.58 7.75 -0.10
CA ARG A 15 8.05 9.13 -0.12
C ARG A 15 6.82 10.02 -0.02
N ASP A 16 6.85 11.00 0.86
CA ASP A 16 5.82 12.06 0.83
C ASP A 16 6.26 13.19 -0.11
N GLY A 17 5.37 14.14 -0.35
CA GLY A 17 5.65 15.34 -1.15
C GLY A 17 6.67 16.29 -0.51
N ALA A 18 7.03 16.09 0.77
CA ALA A 18 8.11 16.78 1.47
C ALA A 18 9.46 16.02 1.40
N ASN A 19 9.52 14.88 0.68
CA ASN A 19 10.68 14.01 0.50
C ASN A 19 11.18 13.36 1.82
N CYS A 20 10.32 13.21 2.81
CA CYS A 20 10.52 12.27 3.91
C CYS A 20 10.36 10.84 3.36
N LYS A 21 11.22 9.92 3.81
CA LYS A 21 11.30 8.55 3.30
C LYS A 21 11.02 7.56 4.42
N GLN A 22 10.20 6.57 4.13
CA GLN A 22 10.00 5.43 5.03
C GLN A 22 10.11 4.12 4.24
N ASP A 23 11.02 3.25 4.70
CA ASP A 23 11.19 1.92 4.13
C ASP A 23 10.18 0.97 4.77
N CYS A 24 9.57 0.12 3.96
CA CYS A 24 8.72 -0.96 4.41
C CYS A 24 8.92 -2.18 3.51
N SER A 25 8.24 -3.27 3.81
CA SER A 25 8.28 -4.45 2.94
C SER A 25 7.03 -5.28 3.09
N VAL A 26 6.75 -6.08 2.07
CA VAL A 26 5.68 -7.06 2.11
C VAL A 26 6.22 -8.45 1.80
N VAL A 27 5.82 -9.44 2.60
CA VAL A 27 6.16 -10.84 2.38
C VAL A 27 4.95 -11.59 1.82
N VAL A 28 5.10 -12.14 0.61
CA VAL A 28 4.08 -12.92 -0.10
C VAL A 28 4.54 -14.37 -0.32
N THR A 29 3.58 -15.27 -0.51
CA THR A 29 3.80 -16.71 -0.63
C THR A 29 4.49 -17.06 -1.94
N GLY A 30 5.45 -17.98 -1.86
CA GLY A 30 6.17 -18.54 -3.01
C GLY A 30 7.50 -17.83 -3.28
N PRO A 31 8.45 -18.51 -3.93
CA PRO A 31 9.78 -17.98 -4.16
C PRO A 31 9.80 -16.86 -5.23
N PRO A 32 10.80 -15.97 -5.21
CA PRO A 32 10.97 -14.97 -6.24
C PRO A 32 11.41 -15.65 -7.54
N ASP A 33 10.48 -15.77 -8.49
CA ASP A 33 10.74 -16.22 -9.84
C ASP A 33 11.26 -15.04 -10.68
N GLY A 34 12.40 -15.21 -11.35
CA GLY A 34 13.00 -14.17 -12.18
C GLY A 34 12.07 -13.67 -13.30
N ASN A 35 11.18 -14.51 -13.83
CA ASN A 35 10.17 -14.10 -14.80
C ASN A 35 9.12 -13.18 -14.14
N LEU A 36 8.65 -13.53 -12.94
CA LEU A 36 7.71 -12.70 -12.19
C LEU A 36 8.33 -11.36 -11.77
N VAL A 37 9.61 -11.36 -11.36
CA VAL A 37 10.34 -10.12 -11.06
C VAL A 37 10.44 -9.24 -12.30
N ALA A 38 10.82 -9.78 -13.46
CA ALA A 38 10.91 -9.02 -14.70
C ALA A 38 9.55 -8.43 -15.13
N ARG A 39 8.47 -9.22 -15.00
CA ARG A 39 7.09 -8.77 -15.25
C ARG A 39 6.69 -7.64 -14.32
N LEU A 40 6.95 -7.78 -13.02
CA LEU A 40 6.68 -6.73 -12.05
C LEU A 40 7.42 -5.44 -12.42
N THR A 41 8.74 -5.50 -12.64
CA THR A 41 9.56 -4.33 -13.01
C THR A 41 9.05 -3.65 -14.29
N ALA A 42 8.67 -4.41 -15.32
CA ALA A 42 8.14 -3.86 -16.56
C ALA A 42 6.75 -3.20 -16.41
N THR A 43 6.05 -3.50 -15.32
CA THR A 43 4.70 -3.01 -15.02
C THR A 43 4.72 -1.72 -14.22
N LEU A 44 5.79 -1.47 -13.45
CA LEU A 44 5.91 -0.30 -12.58
C LEU A 44 5.77 1.00 -13.37
N ASP A 45 5.05 1.97 -12.80
CA ASP A 45 5.03 3.32 -13.33
C ASP A 45 6.44 3.90 -13.29
N SER A 46 6.86 4.46 -14.42
CA SER A 46 8.23 4.95 -14.63
C SER A 46 9.33 3.92 -14.32
N GLY A 47 8.99 2.62 -14.27
CA GLY A 47 9.90 1.53 -13.93
C GLY A 47 10.21 1.37 -12.44
N GLU A 48 9.61 2.19 -11.56
CA GLU A 48 9.97 2.26 -10.14
C GLU A 48 8.75 2.21 -9.21
N PHE A 49 7.58 2.68 -9.64
CA PHE A 49 6.45 2.92 -8.74
C PHE A 49 5.26 1.97 -8.94
N LEU A 50 4.56 1.67 -7.86
CA LEU A 50 3.24 1.05 -7.89
C LEU A 50 2.32 1.67 -6.83
N ILE A 51 1.03 1.36 -6.91
CA ILE A 51 0.08 1.67 -5.83
C ILE A 51 -0.28 0.36 -5.10
N PRO A 52 0.07 0.21 -3.81
CA PRO A 52 -0.08 -1.07 -3.09
C PRO A 52 -1.51 -1.62 -3.10
N GLN A 53 -2.50 -0.76 -2.86
CA GLN A 53 -3.92 -1.16 -2.81
C GLN A 53 -4.44 -1.68 -4.14
N ASP A 54 -3.98 -1.14 -5.27
CA ASP A 54 -4.35 -1.63 -6.60
C ASP A 54 -3.76 -3.04 -6.86
N CYS A 55 -2.63 -3.36 -6.21
CA CYS A 55 -2.01 -4.68 -6.22
C CYS A 55 -2.64 -5.67 -5.20
N GLY A 56 -3.69 -5.25 -4.47
CA GLY A 56 -4.35 -6.02 -3.42
C GLY A 56 -3.61 -6.04 -2.08
N LEU A 57 -2.63 -5.15 -1.89
CA LEU A 57 -2.01 -4.91 -0.59
C LEU A 57 -2.84 -3.90 0.20
N GLU A 58 -2.45 -3.64 1.45
CA GLU A 58 -3.07 -2.56 2.22
C GLU A 58 -2.58 -1.20 1.73
N ASP A 59 -3.40 -0.17 1.94
CA ASP A 59 -2.92 1.20 1.80
C ASP A 59 -1.87 1.49 2.87
N LEU A 60 -0.68 1.87 2.43
CA LEU A 60 0.46 2.11 3.30
C LEU A 60 0.50 3.53 3.84
N ARG A 61 -0.23 4.48 3.23
CA ARG A 61 -0.20 5.88 3.66
C ARG A 61 -0.58 6.08 5.14
N PRO A 62 -1.65 5.44 5.69
CA PRO A 62 -2.00 5.60 7.11
C PRO A 62 -0.92 5.10 8.07
N GLN A 63 -0.13 4.11 7.65
CA GLN A 63 0.95 3.53 8.45
C GLN A 63 2.24 4.34 8.35
N LEU A 64 2.41 5.09 7.25
CA LEU A 64 3.65 5.78 6.90
C LEU A 64 3.56 7.31 7.00
N ALA A 65 2.38 7.83 7.35
CA ALA A 65 2.16 9.23 7.66
C ALA A 65 3.08 9.68 8.81
N PHE A 66 4.05 10.55 8.49
CA PHE A 66 5.12 10.93 9.41
C PHE A 66 4.64 11.67 10.67
N THR A 67 3.49 12.33 10.57
CA THR A 67 2.86 13.10 11.66
C THR A 67 1.81 12.29 12.43
N GLY A 68 1.56 11.03 12.04
CA GLY A 68 0.43 10.22 12.51
C GLY A 68 -0.90 10.55 11.82
N TYR A 69 -0.90 11.47 10.86
CA TYR A 69 -2.06 11.85 10.04
C TYR A 69 -1.66 12.05 8.59
N LEU A 70 -2.52 11.63 7.67
CA LEU A 70 -2.37 11.96 6.26
C LEU A 70 -2.43 13.47 6.08
N ASN A 71 -1.53 14.01 5.27
CA ASN A 71 -1.49 15.41 4.91
C ASN A 71 -1.59 15.57 3.38
N PRO A 72 -1.90 16.77 2.85
CA PRO A 72 -2.11 16.96 1.41
C PRO A 72 -0.90 16.64 0.52
N ASP A 73 0.30 16.56 1.07
CA ASP A 73 1.51 16.18 0.34
C ASP A 73 1.71 14.65 0.28
N ASP A 74 0.90 13.85 1.00
CA ASP A 74 0.94 12.39 0.93
C ASP A 74 0.35 11.88 -0.40
N HIS A 75 0.96 10.85 -0.98
CA HIS A 75 0.51 10.28 -2.25
C HIS A 75 0.46 8.75 -2.21
N CYS A 76 -0.35 8.11 -3.04
CA CYS A 76 -0.54 6.65 -3.00
C CYS A 76 0.62 5.84 -3.60
N TRP A 77 1.56 6.48 -4.29
CA TRP A 77 2.70 5.82 -4.93
C TRP A 77 3.76 5.37 -3.93
N VAL A 78 4.28 4.17 -4.14
CA VAL A 78 5.47 3.64 -3.46
C VAL A 78 6.49 3.14 -4.47
N GLU A 79 7.75 3.32 -4.14
CA GLU A 79 8.89 2.84 -4.92
C GLU A 79 9.17 1.36 -4.56
N VAL A 80 9.43 0.53 -5.58
CA VAL A 80 9.89 -0.85 -5.40
C VAL A 80 11.41 -0.88 -5.45
N GLU A 81 12.03 -1.07 -4.30
CA GLU A 81 13.49 -1.07 -4.14
C GLU A 81 14.12 -2.42 -4.50
N GLY A 82 13.35 -3.51 -4.40
CA GLY A 82 13.86 -4.84 -4.70
C GLY A 82 12.90 -5.97 -4.37
N VAL A 83 13.28 -7.15 -4.84
CA VAL A 83 12.58 -8.41 -4.56
C VAL A 83 13.60 -9.45 -4.14
N GLU A 84 13.38 -10.08 -2.99
CA GLU A 84 14.30 -11.08 -2.43
C GLU A 84 13.57 -12.29 -1.84
N ALA A 85 14.32 -13.38 -1.70
CA ALA A 85 13.80 -14.61 -1.10
C ALA A 85 13.86 -14.50 0.43
N THR A 86 12.83 -14.99 1.12
CA THR A 86 12.79 -15.00 2.59
C THR A 86 12.09 -16.25 3.13
N THR A 87 12.36 -16.56 4.40
CA THR A 87 11.66 -17.63 5.14
C THR A 87 10.67 -17.09 6.16
N GLU A 88 10.47 -15.76 6.19
CA GLU A 88 9.47 -15.12 7.03
C GLU A 88 8.04 -15.47 6.65
N ASP A 89 7.13 -15.33 7.61
CA ASP A 89 5.71 -15.58 7.40
C ASP A 89 5.16 -14.64 6.33
N ALA A 90 4.50 -15.25 5.35
CA ALA A 90 3.87 -14.53 4.26
C ALA A 90 2.40 -14.24 4.57
N ARG A 91 1.91 -13.11 4.03
CA ARG A 91 0.47 -12.88 3.93
C ARG A 91 -0.18 -13.88 2.96
N PRO A 92 -1.51 -14.12 3.04
CA PRO A 92 -2.22 -15.07 2.18
C PRO A 92 -2.42 -14.52 0.75
N MET A 93 -1.31 -14.22 0.08
CA MET A 93 -1.21 -13.79 -1.31
C MET A 93 0.04 -14.40 -1.90
N THR A 94 0.00 -14.85 -3.15
CA THR A 94 1.19 -15.35 -3.85
C THR A 94 1.91 -14.22 -4.58
N PHE A 95 3.22 -14.38 -4.83
CA PHE A 95 3.97 -13.41 -5.64
C PHE A 95 3.39 -13.26 -7.06
N ALA A 96 2.95 -14.37 -7.67
CA ALA A 96 2.25 -14.35 -8.96
C ALA A 96 0.97 -13.51 -8.92
N ALA A 97 0.14 -13.67 -7.87
CA ALA A 97 -1.09 -12.90 -7.75
C ALA A 97 -0.85 -11.40 -7.55
N LEU A 98 0.24 -11.02 -6.87
CA LEU A 98 0.67 -9.62 -6.77
C LEU A 98 1.02 -9.06 -8.15
N VAL A 99 1.83 -9.80 -8.92
CA VAL A 99 2.26 -9.39 -10.27
C VAL A 99 1.07 -9.25 -11.22
N ASP A 100 0.16 -10.24 -11.22
CA ASP A 100 -1.02 -10.23 -12.08
C ASP A 100 -1.94 -9.04 -11.75
N ARG A 101 -2.06 -8.66 -10.48
CA ARG A 101 -2.84 -7.48 -10.07
C ARG A 101 -2.15 -6.18 -10.45
N ALA A 102 -0.82 -6.10 -10.30
CA ALA A 102 -0.07 -4.93 -10.75
C ALA A 102 -0.25 -4.70 -12.26
N GLU A 103 -0.19 -5.76 -13.08
CA GLU A 103 -0.39 -5.67 -14.52
C GLU A 103 -1.80 -5.20 -14.87
N ALA A 104 -2.81 -5.72 -14.18
CA ALA A 104 -4.19 -5.29 -14.33
C ALA A 104 -4.38 -3.81 -13.93
N ALA A 105 -3.75 -3.37 -12.83
CA ALA A 105 -3.80 -1.99 -12.37
C ALA A 105 -3.13 -1.04 -13.37
N ALA A 106 -1.94 -1.37 -13.85
CA ALA A 106 -1.24 -0.58 -14.86
C ALA A 106 -2.05 -0.48 -16.16
N ALA A 107 -2.65 -1.59 -16.62
CA ALA A 107 -3.52 -1.59 -17.80
C ALA A 107 -4.79 -0.75 -17.61
N ALA A 108 -5.30 -0.65 -16.38
CA ALA A 108 -6.42 0.22 -16.00
C ALA A 108 -6.00 1.67 -15.71
N GLY A 109 -4.72 1.98 -15.80
CA GLY A 109 -4.18 3.30 -15.48
C GLY A 109 -4.26 3.60 -13.98
N TRP A 110 -3.83 2.68 -13.13
CA TRP A 110 -3.65 2.86 -11.68
C TRP A 110 -4.84 3.56 -11.01
N PRO A 111 -5.98 2.86 -10.85
CA PRO A 111 -7.26 3.47 -10.46
C PRO A 111 -7.22 4.33 -9.20
N SER A 112 -6.32 4.01 -8.26
CA SER A 112 -6.17 4.74 -7.01
C SER A 112 -5.34 6.03 -7.10
N GLN A 113 -4.71 6.32 -8.24
CA GLN A 113 -3.82 7.48 -8.40
C GLN A 113 -4.54 8.84 -8.32
N GLY A 114 -5.86 8.85 -8.53
CA GLY A 114 -6.70 10.05 -8.50
C GLY A 114 -7.70 10.09 -7.34
N VAL A 115 -7.57 9.18 -6.37
CA VAL A 115 -8.41 9.21 -5.15
C VAL A 115 -7.84 10.26 -4.22
N ASP A 116 -8.59 11.34 -4.01
CA ASP A 116 -8.19 12.43 -3.13
C ASP A 116 -8.12 11.93 -1.68
N LEU A 117 -7.17 12.46 -0.92
CA LEU A 117 -7.07 12.18 0.50
C LEU A 117 -8.29 12.71 1.26
N ASP A 118 -8.89 13.79 0.78
CA ASP A 118 -10.13 14.32 1.34
C ASP A 118 -11.27 13.30 1.27
N ASP A 119 -11.38 12.53 0.17
CA ASP A 119 -12.36 11.46 0.02
C ASP A 119 -12.11 10.27 0.97
N LEU A 120 -10.88 10.09 1.45
CA LEU A 120 -10.48 9.02 2.38
C LEU A 120 -10.60 9.44 3.84
N LEU A 121 -10.39 10.73 4.13
CA LEU A 121 -10.52 11.32 5.47
C LEU A 121 -12.00 11.51 5.86
N ASP A 122 -12.87 11.78 4.89
CA ASP A 122 -14.32 11.87 5.11
C ASP A 122 -15.01 10.51 5.29
N ALA A 123 -14.30 9.40 5.02
CA ALA A 123 -14.90 8.08 5.04
C ALA A 123 -15.21 7.55 6.45
N GLU A 124 -14.47 7.90 7.52
CA GLU A 124 -14.83 7.59 8.93
C GLU A 124 -14.13 8.52 9.96
N ALA A 125 -14.23 9.84 9.82
CA ALA A 125 -13.93 10.73 10.94
C ALA A 125 -15.07 10.68 11.98
N VAL A 126 -15.08 9.67 12.84
CA VAL A 126 -15.88 9.70 14.07
C VAL A 126 -15.26 10.76 14.98
N VAL A 127 -15.87 11.94 15.05
CA VAL A 127 -15.45 12.99 15.97
C VAL A 127 -16.01 12.62 17.34
N TYR A 128 -15.13 12.36 18.32
CA TYR A 128 -15.58 12.15 19.70
C TYR A 128 -15.72 13.51 20.40
N ASP A 129 -16.82 13.73 21.13
CA ASP A 129 -16.95 14.88 22.00
C ASP A 129 -16.00 14.79 23.21
N ASP A 130 -15.91 15.85 24.02
CA ASP A 130 -15.08 15.90 25.24
C ASP A 130 -15.44 14.81 26.28
N ASN A 131 -16.54 14.07 26.08
CA ASN A 131 -16.99 12.96 26.93
C ASN A 131 -16.75 11.57 26.29
N GLY A 132 -16.15 11.50 25.10
CA GLY A 132 -15.86 10.25 24.40
C GLY A 132 -17.04 9.62 23.66
N SER A 133 -18.08 10.40 23.31
CA SER A 133 -19.19 9.92 22.47
C SER A 133 -18.99 10.29 20.99
N ALA A 134 -19.25 9.33 20.11
CA ALA A 134 -19.16 9.48 18.66
C ALA A 134 -20.19 10.49 18.12
N CYS A 135 -19.72 11.48 17.37
CA CYS A 135 -20.50 12.51 16.67
C CYS A 135 -20.04 12.61 15.19
N THR A 136 -20.97 12.89 14.29
CA THR A 136 -20.68 13.09 12.86
C THR A 136 -20.17 14.51 12.58
N PRO A 137 -19.32 14.72 11.55
CA PRO A 137 -18.76 16.03 11.22
C PRO A 137 -19.77 16.90 10.46
N ALA A 138 -20.83 17.29 11.16
CA ALA A 138 -21.64 18.48 10.94
C ALA A 138 -22.46 18.60 12.22
N GLY A 139 -22.26 19.67 12.98
CA GLY A 139 -22.87 19.89 14.29
C GLY A 139 -24.39 20.11 14.25
N GLU A 140 -25.13 19.12 13.77
CA GLU A 140 -26.58 19.02 13.93
C GLU A 140 -26.91 17.87 14.88
N LEU A 141 -27.37 18.25 16.07
CA LEU A 141 -28.05 17.36 17.00
C LEU A 141 -29.25 16.72 16.30
N VAL A 142 -29.23 15.41 16.11
CA VAL A 142 -30.43 14.67 15.72
C VAL A 142 -31.34 14.61 16.95
N ALA A 143 -32.50 15.27 16.87
CA ALA A 143 -33.56 15.21 17.88
C ALA A 143 -34.30 13.87 17.86
#